data_AF-A0AA89B553-F1
#
_entry.id   AF-A0AA89B553-F1
#
_cell.length_a   1.000
_cell.length_b   1.000
_cell.length_c   1.000
_cell.angle_alpha   90.00
_cell.angle_beta   90.00
_cell.angle_gamma   90.00
#
_symmetry.space_group_name_H-M   'P 1'
#
loop_
_entity.id
_entity.type
_entity.pdbx_description
1 polymer ?
#
loop_
_entity_poly.entity_id
_entity_poly.type
_entity_poly.pdbx_seq_one_letter_code
_entity_poly.pdbx_strand_id
1 'polypeptide(L)'
;MITLSSIQGYIALSQIEKSACTKVLWFTIWNIFFANVLSGSALYRVNVFLEPKNIPSVLAVAVPGQASFFIAYVVTSGWTSTSSELFRLIPFICSSIKRVFCGEADHHSEVPSIPYHSEIPQIVFFGLLGITYFFLAPLILPFLLVYYSLGYIVYRNQLLNVYSPKFETGGKFWPIMHVSTIFSLLLMHIIAIGIFGLKKLPLASGLMVPLPVLTIIFNSYCQRRFLPMFKAYSAESLIKKDRDDENDPTMADFHDKLASAYQDPVLMPIQYSGSNRTEFQILSVSCSDAIGGGR
;
A
#
# COMPACT_ATOMS: atom_id res chain seq x y z
N MET A 1 -8.93 -11.80 -1.84
CA MET A 1 -7.94 -11.59 -0.75
C MET A 1 -8.48 -10.79 0.42
N ILE A 2 -9.29 -9.74 0.20
CA ILE A 2 -10.00 -9.03 1.28
C ILE A 2 -10.93 -9.99 2.03
N THR A 3 -11.76 -10.75 1.31
CA THR A 3 -12.66 -11.78 1.88
C THR A 3 -11.93 -12.77 2.80
N LEU A 4 -10.80 -13.32 2.34
CA LEU A 4 -9.95 -14.21 3.13
C LEU A 4 -9.38 -13.54 4.38
N SER A 5 -9.16 -12.23 4.34
CA SER A 5 -8.67 -11.47 5.49
C SER A 5 -9.80 -11.11 6.46
N SER A 6 -11.01 -10.85 5.96
CA SER A 6 -12.21 -10.66 6.79
C SER A 6 -12.59 -11.92 7.55
N ILE A 7 -12.45 -13.10 6.94
CA ILE A 7 -12.70 -14.40 7.58
C ILE A 7 -11.76 -14.66 8.77
N GLN A 8 -10.59 -14.00 8.84
CA GLN A 8 -9.67 -14.12 9.98
C GLN A 8 -10.20 -13.44 11.26
N GLY A 9 -11.28 -12.65 11.18
CA GLY A 9 -11.92 -12.05 12.35
C GLY A 9 -11.24 -10.78 12.87
N TYR A 10 -10.59 -9.99 12.00
CA TYR A 10 -10.13 -8.66 12.40
C TYR A 10 -11.32 -7.71 12.60
N ILE A 11 -11.27 -6.93 13.67
CA ILE A 11 -12.33 -5.98 14.04
C ILE A 11 -12.25 -4.71 13.19
N ALA A 12 -11.04 -4.21 12.91
CA ALA A 12 -10.82 -2.95 12.20
C ALA A 12 -10.53 -3.16 10.71
N LEU A 13 -11.15 -2.35 9.85
CA LEU A 13 -10.93 -2.36 8.41
C LEU A 13 -9.44 -2.16 8.05
N SER A 14 -8.75 -1.26 8.76
CA SER A 14 -7.33 -0.99 8.57
C SER A 14 -6.44 -2.22 8.80
N GLN A 15 -6.83 -3.10 9.72
CA GLN A 15 -6.14 -4.38 9.96
C GLN A 15 -6.43 -5.40 8.86
N ILE A 16 -7.69 -5.47 8.41
CA ILE A 16 -8.10 -6.34 7.28
C ILE A 16 -7.29 -5.97 6.04
N GLU A 17 -7.23 -4.69 5.69
CA GLU A 17 -6.50 -4.23 4.51
C GLU A 17 -4.99 -4.43 4.63
N LYS A 18 -4.41 -4.17 5.80
CA LYS A 18 -2.98 -4.44 6.06
C LYS A 18 -2.65 -5.93 5.89
N SER A 19 -3.51 -6.80 6.40
CA SER A 19 -3.35 -8.24 6.28
C SER A 19 -3.52 -8.70 4.83
N ALA A 20 -4.52 -8.17 4.12
CA ALA A 20 -4.72 -8.43 2.70
C ALA A 20 -3.51 -7.97 1.86
N CYS A 21 -2.99 -6.77 2.10
CA CYS A 21 -1.79 -6.23 1.47
C CYS A 21 -0.59 -7.19 1.62
N THR A 22 -0.36 -7.69 2.84
CA THR A 22 0.76 -8.62 3.11
C THR A 22 0.60 -9.94 2.34
N LYS A 23 -0.63 -10.49 2.30
CA LYS A 23 -0.92 -11.72 1.56
C LYS A 23 -0.76 -11.53 0.05
N VAL A 24 -1.28 -10.43 -0.50
CA VAL A 24 -1.16 -10.09 -1.92
C VAL A 24 0.31 -9.92 -2.29
N LEU A 25 1.10 -9.22 -1.49
CA LEU A 25 2.54 -9.05 -1.72
C LEU A 25 3.26 -10.40 -1.84
N TRP A 26 3.12 -11.27 -0.86
CA TRP A 26 3.77 -12.59 -0.89
C TRP A 26 3.26 -13.47 -2.04
N PHE A 27 1.95 -13.42 -2.32
CA PHE A 27 1.37 -14.12 -3.45
C PHE A 27 1.96 -13.62 -4.79
N THR A 28 2.07 -12.31 -4.98
CA THR A 28 2.65 -11.70 -6.18
C THR A 28 4.12 -12.07 -6.33
N ILE A 29 4.91 -12.03 -5.25
CA ILE A 29 6.32 -12.46 -5.27
C ILE A 29 6.43 -13.93 -5.66
N TRP A 30 5.66 -14.82 -5.03
CA TRP A 30 5.76 -16.24 -5.30
C TRP A 30 5.26 -16.62 -6.69
N ASN A 31 4.11 -16.06 -7.09
CA ASN A 31 3.46 -16.40 -8.35
C ASN A 31 4.09 -15.68 -9.54
N ILE A 32 4.25 -14.35 -9.47
CA ILE A 32 4.73 -13.58 -10.63
C ILE A 32 6.24 -13.64 -10.75
N PHE A 33 7.00 -13.60 -9.65
CA PHE A 33 8.47 -13.68 -9.74
C PHE A 33 8.95 -15.13 -9.76
N PHE A 34 8.76 -15.88 -8.68
CA PHE A 34 9.34 -17.23 -8.60
C PHE A 34 8.70 -18.19 -9.60
N ALA A 35 7.38 -18.25 -9.75
CA ALA A 35 6.79 -19.22 -10.69
C ALA A 35 7.20 -18.95 -12.15
N ASN A 36 7.30 -17.68 -12.60
CA ASN A 36 7.77 -17.38 -13.96
C ASN A 36 9.27 -17.68 -14.16
N VAL A 37 10.11 -17.35 -13.17
CA VAL A 37 11.55 -17.64 -13.21
C VAL A 37 11.80 -19.15 -13.21
N LEU A 38 11.12 -19.88 -12.32
CA LEU A 38 11.26 -21.31 -12.19
C LEU A 38 10.62 -22.05 -13.37
N SER A 39 9.46 -21.63 -13.88
CA SER A 39 8.83 -22.24 -15.06
C SER A 39 9.71 -22.14 -16.30
N GLY A 40 10.39 -21.00 -16.51
CA GLY A 40 11.34 -20.83 -17.60
C GLY A 40 12.54 -21.78 -17.53
N SER A 41 12.89 -22.26 -16.33
CA SER A 41 14.01 -23.19 -16.10
C SER A 41 13.60 -24.65 -15.85
N ALA A 42 12.39 -24.88 -15.35
CA ALA A 42 11.85 -26.19 -14.98
C ALA A 42 11.69 -27.10 -16.21
N LEU A 43 11.40 -26.53 -17.38
CA LEU A 43 11.36 -27.28 -18.63
C LEU A 43 12.69 -27.97 -18.97
N TYR A 44 13.81 -27.56 -18.37
CA TYR A 44 15.15 -28.09 -18.69
C TYR A 44 15.82 -28.87 -17.54
N ARG A 45 15.35 -28.77 -16.29
CA ARG A 45 16.11 -29.22 -15.09
C ARG A 45 15.26 -29.79 -13.94
N VAL A 46 14.16 -30.52 -14.22
CA VAL A 46 13.24 -31.07 -13.19
C VAL A 46 13.97 -31.92 -12.12
N ASN A 47 15.04 -32.64 -12.49
CA ASN A 47 15.76 -33.52 -11.57
C ASN A 47 16.80 -32.81 -10.66
N VAL A 48 17.09 -31.52 -10.87
CA VAL A 48 18.10 -30.77 -10.08
C VAL A 48 17.48 -29.99 -8.93
N PHE A 49 16.14 -29.83 -8.91
CA PHE A 49 15.41 -29.09 -7.89
C PHE A 49 15.34 -29.77 -6.52
N LEU A 50 15.64 -31.07 -6.44
CA LEU A 50 15.56 -31.84 -5.19
C LEU A 50 16.78 -31.64 -4.27
N GLU A 51 17.85 -30.99 -4.75
CA GLU A 51 19.03 -30.67 -3.95
C GLU A 51 19.07 -29.18 -3.59
N PRO A 52 18.89 -28.81 -2.30
CA PRO A 52 18.86 -27.40 -1.88
C PRO A 52 20.17 -26.66 -2.14
N LYS A 53 21.28 -27.40 -2.34
CA LYS A 53 22.60 -26.85 -2.66
C LYS A 53 22.66 -26.19 -4.05
N ASN A 54 21.80 -26.60 -4.98
CA ASN A 54 21.82 -26.10 -6.36
C ASN A 54 20.88 -24.91 -6.59
N ILE A 55 20.05 -24.52 -5.61
CA ILE A 55 19.08 -23.43 -5.74
C ILE A 55 19.74 -22.12 -6.22
N PRO A 56 20.85 -21.63 -5.61
CA PRO A 56 21.47 -20.38 -6.06
C PRO A 56 21.99 -20.45 -7.50
N SER A 57 22.52 -21.60 -7.92
CA SER A 57 23.02 -21.81 -9.29
C SER A 57 21.91 -21.85 -10.33
N VAL A 58 20.75 -22.43 -9.99
CA VAL A 58 19.58 -22.44 -10.89
C VAL A 58 19.04 -21.02 -11.04
N LEU A 59 18.88 -20.29 -9.93
CA LEU A 59 18.43 -18.89 -9.95
C LEU A 59 19.38 -17.99 -10.74
N ALA A 60 20.69 -18.21 -10.64
CA ALA A 60 21.71 -17.45 -11.37
C ALA A 60 21.59 -17.54 -12.89
N VAL A 61 21.06 -18.63 -13.42
CA VAL A 61 20.81 -18.81 -14.87
C VAL A 61 19.39 -18.39 -15.23
N ALA A 62 18.41 -18.75 -14.39
CA ALA A 62 17.00 -18.52 -14.63
C ALA A 62 16.62 -17.04 -14.61
N VAL A 63 17.08 -16.30 -13.59
CA VAL A 63 16.67 -14.92 -13.35
C VAL A 63 17.11 -14.00 -14.49
N PRO A 64 18.38 -13.98 -14.93
CA PRO A 64 18.80 -13.14 -16.06
C PRO A 64 18.09 -13.51 -17.37
N GLY A 65 17.81 -14.80 -17.59
CA GLY A 65 17.11 -15.28 -18.79
C GLY A 65 15.69 -14.70 -18.94
N GLN A 66 15.03 -14.34 -17.84
CA GLN A 66 13.70 -13.75 -17.83
C GLN A 66 13.68 -12.21 -17.76
N ALA A 67 14.85 -11.54 -17.87
CA ALA A 67 14.92 -10.08 -17.76
C ALA A 67 14.03 -9.36 -18.79
N SER A 68 14.02 -9.80 -20.05
CA SER A 68 13.19 -9.20 -21.10
C SER A 68 11.69 -9.30 -20.80
N PHE A 69 11.24 -10.42 -20.22
CA PHE A 69 9.86 -10.58 -19.78
C PHE A 69 9.50 -9.58 -18.68
N PHE A 70 10.35 -9.41 -17.66
CA PHE A 70 10.07 -8.46 -16.58
C PHE A 70 10.15 -7.00 -17.02
N ILE A 71 11.02 -6.65 -17.98
CA ILE A 71 11.03 -5.31 -18.58
C ILE A 71 9.71 -5.05 -19.31
N ALA A 72 9.26 -5.99 -20.14
CA ALA A 72 7.96 -5.88 -20.81
C ALA A 72 6.81 -5.81 -19.79
N TYR A 73 6.88 -6.61 -18.72
CA TYR A 73 5.89 -6.58 -17.64
C TYR A 73 5.83 -5.20 -16.95
N VAL A 74 6.96 -4.56 -16.64
CA VAL A 74 6.99 -3.21 -16.05
C VAL A 74 6.35 -2.19 -16.98
N VAL A 75 6.66 -2.23 -18.28
CA VAL A 75 6.09 -1.31 -19.27
C VAL A 75 4.59 -1.58 -19.44
N THR A 76 4.19 -2.81 -19.73
CA THR A 76 2.80 -3.15 -20.02
C THR A 76 1.92 -3.06 -18.78
N SER A 77 2.30 -3.65 -17.65
CA SER A 77 1.46 -3.61 -16.45
C SER A 77 1.62 -2.32 -15.67
N GLY A 78 2.85 -1.81 -15.48
CA GLY A 78 3.11 -0.63 -14.67
C GLY A 78 2.64 0.66 -15.33
N TRP A 79 3.05 0.93 -16.57
CA TRP A 79 2.69 2.19 -17.24
C TRP A 79 1.21 2.22 -17.61
N THR A 80 0.65 1.11 -18.09
CA THR A 80 -0.79 1.03 -18.42
C THR A 80 -1.64 1.16 -17.16
N SER A 81 -1.25 0.53 -16.04
CA SER A 81 -1.96 0.68 -14.76
C SER A 81 -1.94 2.13 -14.29
N THR A 82 -0.78 2.77 -14.27
CA THR A 82 -0.64 4.20 -13.88
C THR A 82 -1.44 5.13 -14.79
N SER A 83 -1.46 4.84 -16.10
CA SER A 83 -2.23 5.62 -17.07
C SER A 83 -3.73 5.41 -16.91
N SER A 84 -4.17 4.17 -16.72
CA SER A 84 -5.58 3.83 -16.44
C SER A 84 -6.07 4.51 -15.16
N GLU A 85 -5.20 4.60 -14.15
CA GLU A 85 -5.47 5.27 -12.89
C GLU A 85 -5.62 6.78 -13.10
N LEU A 86 -4.73 7.42 -13.88
CA LEU A 86 -4.85 8.82 -14.26
C LEU A 86 -6.19 9.15 -14.93
N PHE A 87 -6.61 8.34 -15.91
CA PHE A 87 -7.90 8.53 -16.59
C PHE A 87 -9.10 8.10 -15.75
N ARG A 88 -8.87 7.41 -14.62
CA ARG A 88 -9.91 6.76 -13.80
C ARG A 88 -10.92 6.02 -14.68
N LEU A 89 -10.41 5.16 -15.57
CA LEU A 89 -11.23 4.48 -16.58
C LEU A 89 -12.38 3.69 -15.96
N ILE A 90 -12.12 3.01 -14.84
CA ILE A 90 -13.11 2.16 -14.16
C ILE A 90 -14.33 2.96 -13.64
N PRO A 91 -14.17 3.97 -12.76
CA PRO A 91 -15.33 4.74 -12.30
C PRO A 91 -15.99 5.56 -13.42
N PHE A 92 -15.23 6.01 -14.42
CA PHE A 92 -15.80 6.72 -15.58
C PHE A 92 -16.72 5.81 -16.40
N ILE A 93 -16.30 4.58 -16.70
CA ILE A 93 -17.11 3.59 -17.42
C ILE A 93 -18.31 3.18 -16.57
N CYS A 94 -18.12 2.87 -15.29
CA CYS A 94 -19.23 2.49 -14.40
C CYS A 94 -20.24 3.63 -14.24
N SER A 95 -19.80 4.88 -14.12
CA SER A 95 -20.69 6.04 -14.06
C SER A 95 -21.45 6.23 -15.37
N SER A 96 -20.78 6.04 -16.51
CA SER A 96 -21.42 6.16 -17.83
C SER A 96 -22.48 5.08 -18.03
N ILE A 97 -22.18 3.82 -17.66
CA ILE A 97 -23.16 2.72 -17.70
C ILE A 97 -24.31 2.97 -16.72
N LYS A 98 -24.02 3.38 -15.49
CA LYS A 98 -25.06 3.71 -14.50
C LYS A 98 -25.97 4.83 -14.98
N ARG A 99 -25.42 5.88 -15.58
CA ARG A 99 -26.21 6.98 -16.16
C ARG A 99 -27.10 6.54 -17.31
N VAL A 100 -26.70 5.51 -18.06
CA VAL A 100 -27.48 4.96 -19.17
C VAL A 100 -28.58 4.01 -18.69
N PHE A 101 -28.33 3.22 -17.63
CA PHE A 101 -29.26 2.17 -17.16
C PHE A 101 -30.11 2.55 -15.94
N CYS A 102 -29.61 3.42 -15.05
CA CYS A 102 -30.33 3.97 -13.91
C CYS A 102 -30.54 5.46 -14.17
N GLY A 103 -31.78 5.87 -14.42
CA GLY A 103 -32.15 7.28 -14.41
C GLY A 103 -31.78 7.98 -13.09
N GLU A 104 -31.88 9.31 -13.09
CA GLU A 104 -31.43 10.26 -12.06
C GLU A 104 -31.92 9.92 -10.63
N ALA A 105 -31.32 8.92 -10.00
CA ALA A 105 -31.52 8.57 -8.60
C ALA A 105 -30.40 9.20 -7.77
N ASP A 106 -30.81 9.89 -6.71
CA ASP A 106 -29.99 10.73 -5.81
C ASP A 106 -28.50 10.38 -5.78
N HIS A 107 -27.72 11.28 -6.37
CA HIS A 107 -26.27 11.20 -6.47
C HIS A 107 -25.59 11.48 -5.13
N HIS A 108 -25.80 10.63 -4.13
CA HIS A 108 -24.83 10.47 -3.05
C HIS A 108 -23.67 9.63 -3.57
N SER A 109 -22.82 10.23 -4.41
CA SER A 109 -21.58 9.58 -4.85
C SER A 109 -20.65 9.43 -3.66
N GLU A 110 -20.60 8.21 -3.10
CA GLU A 110 -19.58 7.85 -2.11
C GLU A 110 -18.20 8.17 -2.66
N VAL A 111 -17.45 8.97 -1.90
CA VAL A 111 -16.10 9.35 -2.29
C VAL A 111 -15.21 8.10 -2.31
N PRO A 112 -14.54 7.82 -3.44
CA PRO A 112 -13.75 6.62 -3.57
C PRO A 112 -12.55 6.65 -2.63
N SER A 113 -12.24 5.49 -2.04
CA SER A 113 -11.10 5.28 -1.16
C SER A 113 -9.94 4.65 -1.91
N ILE A 114 -8.72 4.95 -1.47
CA ILE A 114 -7.49 4.38 -2.05
C ILE A 114 -7.46 2.87 -1.77
N PRO A 115 -7.29 2.01 -2.79
CA PRO A 115 -7.18 0.57 -2.59
C PRO A 115 -5.76 0.18 -2.12
N TYR A 116 -5.43 0.46 -0.86
CA TYR A 116 -4.10 0.20 -0.28
C TYR A 116 -3.61 -1.25 -0.46
N HIS A 117 -4.54 -2.21 -0.44
CA HIS A 117 -4.25 -3.63 -0.55
C HIS A 117 -3.79 -4.09 -1.95
N SER A 118 -3.98 -3.29 -3.00
CA SER A 118 -3.57 -3.59 -4.38
C SER A 118 -2.37 -2.75 -4.80
N GLU A 119 -2.44 -1.43 -4.55
CA GLU A 119 -1.42 -0.47 -4.99
C GLU A 119 -0.08 -0.66 -4.27
N ILE A 120 -0.10 -0.81 -2.93
CA ILE A 120 1.14 -0.95 -2.15
C ILE A 120 1.93 -2.20 -2.58
N PRO A 121 1.31 -3.40 -2.65
CA PRO A 121 2.03 -4.59 -3.13
C PRO A 121 2.62 -4.45 -4.53
N GLN A 122 1.92 -3.78 -5.45
CA GLN A 122 2.40 -3.58 -6.83
C GLN A 122 3.64 -2.67 -6.86
N ILE A 123 3.61 -1.53 -6.17
CA ILE A 123 4.73 -0.58 -6.07
C ILE A 123 5.95 -1.26 -5.45
N VAL A 124 5.74 -2.02 -4.38
CA VAL A 124 6.81 -2.75 -3.67
C VAL A 124 7.36 -3.88 -4.53
N PHE A 125 6.53 -4.58 -5.29
CA PHE A 125 6.95 -5.63 -6.22
C PHE A 125 7.84 -5.09 -7.35
N PHE A 126 7.51 -3.94 -7.93
CA PHE A 126 8.40 -3.29 -8.90
C PHE A 126 9.73 -2.86 -8.28
N GLY A 127 9.73 -2.46 -7.00
CA GLY A 127 10.96 -2.18 -6.26
C GLY A 127 11.82 -3.43 -6.07
N LEU A 128 11.18 -4.58 -5.83
CA LEU A 128 11.85 -5.87 -5.78
C LEU A 128 12.49 -6.23 -7.12
N LEU A 129 11.78 -6.04 -8.24
CA LEU A 129 12.33 -6.27 -9.58
C LEU A 129 13.52 -5.35 -9.85
N GLY A 130 13.42 -4.06 -9.51
CA GLY A 130 14.50 -3.09 -9.69
C GLY A 130 15.77 -3.47 -8.94
N ILE A 131 15.65 -3.82 -7.65
CA ILE A 131 16.80 -4.24 -6.82
C ILE A 131 17.40 -5.55 -7.33
N THR A 132 16.56 -6.50 -7.74
CA THR A 132 17.02 -7.82 -8.21
C THR A 132 17.73 -7.72 -9.55
N TYR A 133 17.23 -6.91 -10.49
CA TYR A 133 17.73 -6.81 -11.85
C TYR A 133 18.73 -5.67 -12.08
N PHE A 134 18.98 -4.79 -11.10
CA PHE A 134 19.89 -3.63 -11.21
C PHE A 134 21.25 -3.97 -11.86
N PHE A 135 21.89 -5.05 -11.42
CA PHE A 135 23.21 -5.47 -11.91
C PHE A 135 23.14 -6.53 -13.02
N LEU A 136 21.98 -7.16 -13.22
CA LEU A 136 21.76 -8.21 -14.22
C LEU A 136 21.40 -7.63 -15.58
N ALA A 137 20.45 -6.68 -15.57
CA ALA A 137 19.89 -6.04 -16.73
C ALA A 137 19.60 -4.56 -16.38
N PRO A 138 20.63 -3.69 -16.40
CA PRO A 138 20.50 -2.30 -15.96
C PRO A 138 19.48 -1.50 -16.79
N LEU A 139 19.12 -2.01 -17.97
CA LEU A 139 18.07 -1.44 -18.81
C LEU A 139 16.70 -1.40 -18.14
N ILE A 140 16.42 -2.21 -17.11
CA ILE A 140 15.15 -2.15 -16.36
C ILE A 140 14.99 -0.85 -15.54
N LEU A 141 16.10 -0.25 -15.11
CA LEU A 141 16.12 0.93 -14.23
C LEU A 141 15.48 2.17 -14.86
N PRO A 142 15.80 2.57 -16.11
CA PRO A 142 15.14 3.72 -16.72
C PRO A 142 13.62 3.50 -16.87
N PHE A 143 13.17 2.29 -17.21
CA PHE A 143 11.73 2.01 -17.29
C PHE A 143 11.02 2.10 -15.93
N LEU A 144 11.67 1.64 -14.86
CA LEU A 144 11.18 1.79 -13.49
C LEU A 144 11.22 3.24 -13.02
N LEU A 145 12.25 4.00 -13.38
CA LEU A 145 12.35 5.43 -13.04
C LEU A 145 11.20 6.22 -13.68
N VAL A 146 10.89 5.96 -14.95
CA VAL A 146 9.72 6.55 -15.61
C VAL A 146 8.43 6.16 -14.90
N TYR A 147 8.27 4.88 -14.55
CA TYR A 147 7.11 4.40 -13.78
C TYR A 147 6.95 5.15 -12.44
N TYR A 148 8.01 5.25 -11.64
CA TYR A 148 7.94 5.95 -10.35
C TYR A 148 7.72 7.45 -10.50
N SER A 149 8.28 8.07 -11.54
CA SER A 149 8.09 9.50 -11.83
C SER A 149 6.66 9.81 -12.23
N LEU A 150 6.09 9.01 -13.13
CA LEU A 150 4.68 9.11 -13.52
C LEU A 150 3.76 8.82 -12.33
N GLY A 151 4.03 7.75 -11.59
CA GLY A 151 3.28 7.39 -10.38
C GLY A 151 3.28 8.53 -9.36
N TYR A 152 4.43 9.16 -9.11
CA TYR A 152 4.51 10.30 -8.18
C TYR A 152 3.59 11.45 -8.58
N ILE A 153 3.58 11.84 -9.86
CA ILE A 153 2.73 12.94 -10.34
C ILE A 153 1.24 12.55 -10.26
N VAL A 154 0.90 11.34 -10.71
CA VAL A 154 -0.49 10.86 -10.77
C VAL A 154 -1.07 10.68 -9.37
N TYR A 155 -0.42 9.88 -8.51
CA TYR A 155 -0.93 9.64 -7.16
C TYR A 155 -0.93 10.91 -6.32
N ARG A 156 0.05 11.82 -6.47
CA ARG A 156 0.02 13.11 -5.77
C ARG A 156 -1.23 13.92 -6.14
N ASN A 157 -1.56 14.00 -7.43
CA ASN A 157 -2.75 14.71 -7.87
C ASN A 157 -4.04 14.06 -7.33
N GLN A 158 -4.11 12.72 -7.35
CA GLN A 158 -5.30 11.99 -6.90
C GLN A 158 -5.49 12.04 -5.38
N LEU A 159 -4.40 11.97 -4.61
CA LEU A 159 -4.42 12.09 -3.15
C LEU A 159 -4.93 13.46 -2.69
N LEU A 160 -4.68 14.52 -3.47
CA LEU A 160 -5.13 15.87 -3.15
C LEU A 160 -6.56 16.15 -3.61
N ASN A 161 -6.95 15.67 -4.79
CA ASN A 161 -8.16 16.13 -5.47
C ASN A 161 -9.32 15.11 -5.50
N VAL A 162 -9.05 13.84 -5.23
CA VAL A 162 -10.00 12.75 -5.53
C VAL A 162 -10.23 11.83 -4.35
N TYR A 163 -9.17 11.37 -3.72
CA TYR A 163 -9.25 10.32 -2.72
C TYR A 163 -9.52 10.88 -1.33
N SER A 164 -10.52 10.30 -0.65
CA SER A 164 -10.73 10.50 0.79
C SER A 164 -10.32 9.23 1.53
N PRO A 165 -9.37 9.28 2.47
CA PRO A 165 -9.00 8.11 3.26
C PRO A 165 -10.18 7.68 4.14
N LYS A 166 -10.54 6.38 4.08
CA LYS A 166 -11.58 5.80 4.96
C LYS A 166 -11.11 5.64 6.40
N PHE A 167 -9.81 5.50 6.58
CA PHE A 167 -9.18 5.30 7.87
C PHE A 167 -7.75 5.84 7.84
N GLU A 168 -7.29 6.27 9.00
CA GLU A 168 -5.91 6.69 9.18
C GLU A 168 -4.99 5.48 9.35
N THR A 169 -3.98 5.37 8.49
CA THR A 169 -3.06 4.23 8.49
C THR A 169 -1.96 4.35 9.56
N GLY A 170 -1.65 5.57 10.01
CA GLY A 170 -0.60 5.86 10.98
C GLY A 170 0.79 5.34 10.58
N GLY A 171 1.07 5.23 9.27
CA GLY A 171 2.36 4.70 8.78
C GLY A 171 2.57 3.19 8.99
N LYS A 172 1.54 2.44 9.41
CA LYS A 172 1.66 1.00 9.74
C LYS A 172 2.00 0.10 8.55
N PHE A 173 1.95 0.62 7.32
CA PHE A 173 2.38 -0.07 6.10
C PHE A 173 3.89 0.02 5.85
N TRP A 174 4.59 1.00 6.45
CA TRP A 174 6.03 1.20 6.27
C TRP A 174 6.88 -0.04 6.62
N PRO A 175 6.62 -0.76 7.73
CA PRO A 175 7.36 -1.98 8.04
C PRO A 175 7.22 -3.07 6.96
N ILE A 176 6.06 -3.13 6.28
CA ILE A 176 5.82 -4.10 5.19
C ILE A 176 6.73 -3.80 4.01
N MET A 177 6.81 -2.52 3.61
CA MET A 177 7.70 -2.06 2.54
C MET A 177 9.16 -2.35 2.90
N HIS A 178 9.60 -1.98 4.09
CA HIS A 178 10.98 -2.21 4.56
C HIS A 178 11.35 -3.70 4.54
N VAL A 179 10.51 -4.57 5.10
CA VAL A 179 10.78 -6.03 5.09
C VAL A 179 10.88 -6.57 3.67
N SER A 180 10.03 -6.09 2.75
CA SER A 180 10.09 -6.49 1.35
C SER A 180 11.35 -6.00 0.63
N THR A 181 11.82 -4.78 0.92
CA THR A 181 13.08 -4.24 0.38
C THR A 181 14.29 -5.00 0.91
N ILE A 182 14.29 -5.38 2.20
CA ILE A 182 15.34 -6.25 2.74
C ILE A 182 15.29 -7.62 2.07
N PHE A 183 14.10 -8.18 1.85
CA PHE A 183 13.94 -9.45 1.15
C PHE A 183 14.48 -9.38 -0.29
N SER A 184 14.19 -8.31 -1.04
CA SER A 184 14.72 -8.15 -2.40
C SER A 184 16.24 -7.98 -2.42
N LEU A 185 16.82 -7.28 -1.44
CA LEU A 185 18.27 -7.23 -1.26
C LEU A 185 18.85 -8.62 -0.97
N LEU A 186 18.28 -9.39 -0.05
CA LEU A 186 18.75 -10.75 0.23
C LEU A 186 18.64 -11.66 -1.00
N LEU A 187 17.54 -11.57 -1.74
CA LEU A 187 17.35 -12.28 -3.00
C LEU A 187 18.45 -11.91 -4.02
N MET A 188 18.75 -10.62 -4.17
CA MET A 188 19.84 -10.12 -5.01
C MET A 188 21.19 -10.73 -4.61
N HIS A 189 21.52 -10.76 -3.31
CA HIS A 189 22.77 -11.38 -2.83
C HIS A 189 22.84 -12.87 -3.15
N ILE A 190 21.75 -13.62 -2.97
CA ILE A 190 21.70 -15.06 -3.28
C ILE A 190 21.96 -15.31 -4.78
N ILE A 191 21.33 -14.51 -5.64
CA ILE A 191 21.52 -14.60 -7.10
C ILE A 191 22.96 -14.23 -7.48
N ALA A 192 23.51 -13.17 -6.89
CA ALA A 192 24.89 -12.74 -7.12
C ALA A 192 25.89 -13.83 -6.74
N ILE A 193 25.75 -14.45 -5.55
CA ILE A 193 26.57 -15.60 -5.11
C ILE A 193 26.46 -16.75 -6.12
N GLY A 194 25.26 -17.04 -6.61
CA GLY A 194 25.04 -18.06 -7.63
C GLY A 194 25.79 -17.77 -8.94
N ILE A 195 25.75 -16.53 -9.44
CA ILE A 195 26.43 -16.12 -10.68
C ILE A 195 27.95 -16.18 -10.55
N PHE A 196 28.51 -15.66 -9.45
CA PHE A 196 29.95 -15.69 -9.22
C PHE A 196 30.48 -17.11 -8.95
N GLY A 197 29.66 -17.95 -8.30
CA GLY A 197 29.95 -19.38 -8.12
C GLY A 197 30.09 -20.10 -9.46
N LEU A 198 29.20 -19.84 -10.42
CA LEU A 198 29.28 -20.40 -11.77
C LEU A 198 30.50 -19.91 -12.55
N LYS A 199 30.90 -18.65 -12.38
CA LYS A 199 32.06 -18.05 -13.08
C LYS A 199 33.42 -18.45 -12.50
N LYS A 200 33.47 -19.29 -11.44
CA LYS A 200 34.72 -19.76 -10.79
C LYS A 200 35.69 -18.63 -10.42
N LEU A 201 35.16 -17.51 -9.91
CA LEU A 201 35.96 -16.39 -9.40
C LEU A 201 35.99 -16.42 -7.86
N PRO A 202 36.93 -17.15 -7.23
CA PRO A 202 36.91 -17.40 -5.79
C PRO A 202 37.06 -16.11 -4.97
N LEU A 203 37.81 -15.13 -5.49
CA LEU A 203 38.09 -13.87 -4.81
C LEU A 203 36.84 -12.95 -4.74
N ALA A 204 36.05 -12.93 -5.81
CA ALA A 204 34.78 -12.19 -5.85
C ALA A 204 33.67 -12.87 -5.04
N SER A 205 33.63 -14.21 -5.05
CA SER A 205 32.66 -14.98 -4.28
C SER A 205 32.88 -14.80 -2.77
N GLY A 206 34.14 -14.83 -2.30
CA GLY A 206 34.47 -14.62 -0.89
C GLY A 206 34.03 -13.26 -0.35
N LEU A 207 34.14 -12.20 -1.18
CA LEU A 207 33.71 -10.84 -0.79
C LEU A 207 32.19 -10.66 -0.76
N MET A 208 31.43 -11.48 -1.49
CA MET A 208 29.96 -11.44 -1.55
C MET A 208 29.26 -12.14 -0.38
N VAL A 209 29.91 -13.11 0.26
CA VAL A 209 29.36 -13.87 1.42
C VAL A 209 29.07 -13.00 2.67
N PRO A 210 29.90 -12.02 3.06
CA PRO A 210 29.60 -11.20 4.24
C PRO A 210 28.42 -10.23 4.07
N LEU A 211 28.06 -9.85 2.83
CA LEU A 211 26.99 -8.89 2.56
C LEU A 211 25.59 -9.35 3.03
N PRO A 212 25.11 -10.58 2.75
CA PRO A 212 23.82 -11.04 3.27
C PRO A 212 23.80 -11.09 4.80
N VAL A 213 24.91 -11.46 5.44
CA VAL A 213 25.03 -11.46 6.91
C VAL A 213 24.86 -10.05 7.46
N LEU A 214 25.58 -9.08 6.89
CA LEU A 214 25.46 -7.67 7.27
C LEU A 214 24.03 -7.15 7.05
N THR A 215 23.38 -7.54 5.96
CA THR A 215 21.98 -7.16 5.67
C THR A 215 21.01 -7.71 6.71
N ILE A 216 21.19 -8.96 7.15
CA ILE A 216 20.36 -9.58 8.21
C ILE A 216 20.58 -8.89 9.57
N ILE A 217 21.84 -8.57 9.90
CA ILE A 217 22.17 -7.84 11.14
C ILE A 217 21.53 -6.45 11.10
N PHE A 218 21.65 -5.74 9.97
CA PHE A 218 21.01 -4.44 9.77
C PHE A 218 19.49 -4.52 9.92
N ASN A 219 18.83 -5.48 9.27
CA ASN A 219 17.39 -5.67 9.43
C ASN A 219 17.00 -5.98 10.88
N SER A 220 17.78 -6.83 11.57
CA SER A 220 17.54 -7.15 12.98
C SER A 220 17.69 -5.91 13.88
N TYR A 221 18.69 -5.07 13.62
CA TYR A 221 18.86 -3.79 14.30
C TYR A 221 17.68 -2.86 14.04
N CYS A 222 17.27 -2.69 12.77
CA CYS A 222 16.15 -1.84 12.40
C CYS A 222 14.83 -2.29 13.02
N GLN A 223 14.57 -3.60 13.02
CA GLN A 223 13.38 -4.16 13.65
C GLN A 223 13.38 -3.94 15.16
N ARG A 224 14.51 -4.12 15.85
CA ARG A 224 14.58 -3.87 17.29
C ARG A 224 14.43 -2.40 17.64
N ARG A 225 15.03 -1.50 16.84
CA ARG A 225 15.10 -0.07 17.13
C ARG A 225 13.87 0.73 16.70
N PHE A 226 13.34 0.46 15.50
CA PHE A 226 12.31 1.30 14.87
C PHE A 226 10.91 0.68 14.86
N LEU A 227 10.78 -0.65 14.85
CA LEU A 227 9.48 -1.32 14.82
C LEU A 227 8.58 -0.97 16.03
N PRO A 228 9.09 -0.80 17.27
CA PRO A 228 8.27 -0.37 18.40
C PRO A 228 7.53 0.95 18.15
N MET A 229 8.15 1.90 17.43
CA MET A 229 7.54 3.21 17.14
C MET A 229 6.31 3.10 16.22
N PHE A 230 6.20 2.05 15.40
CA PHE A 230 5.04 1.82 14.54
C PHE A 230 3.92 1.02 15.25
N LYS A 231 4.21 0.47 16.43
CA LYS A 231 3.25 -0.31 17.23
C LYS A 231 2.58 0.52 18.31
N ALA A 232 3.35 1.38 18.97
CA ALA A 232 2.88 2.18 20.09
C ALA A 232 3.36 3.64 19.97
N TYR A 233 2.55 4.56 20.47
CA TYR A 233 2.91 5.97 20.63
C TYR A 233 3.74 6.16 21.90
N SER A 234 4.63 7.16 21.91
CA SER A 234 5.40 7.49 23.11
C SER A 234 4.52 8.18 24.15
N ALA A 235 4.63 7.77 25.42
CA ALA A 235 3.89 8.39 26.51
C ALA A 235 4.18 9.90 26.62
N GLU A 236 5.42 10.32 26.35
CA GLU A 236 5.80 11.73 26.32
C GLU A 236 5.00 12.54 25.29
N SER A 237 4.82 12.00 24.08
CA SER A 237 4.03 12.69 23.04
C SER A 237 2.55 12.75 23.40
N LEU A 238 2.03 11.74 24.09
CA LEU A 238 0.65 11.71 24.56
C LEU A 238 0.45 12.73 25.68
N ILE A 239 1.30 12.74 26.71
CA ILE A 239 1.24 13.70 27.83
C ILE A 239 1.35 15.14 27.33
N LYS A 240 2.24 15.39 26.35
CA LYS A 240 2.35 16.73 25.74
C LYS A 240 1.05 17.12 25.06
N LYS A 241 0.47 16.22 24.27
CA LYS A 241 -0.78 16.47 23.55
C LYS A 241 -1.96 16.67 24.52
N ASP A 242 -2.04 15.88 25.59
CA ASP A 242 -3.07 16.02 26.62
C ASP A 242 -2.99 17.40 27.32
N ARG A 243 -1.78 17.92 27.57
CA ARG A 243 -1.58 19.27 28.13
C ARG A 243 -1.96 20.39 27.16
N ASP A 244 -1.68 20.18 25.87
CA ASP A 244 -2.07 21.13 24.83
C ASP A 244 -3.61 21.16 24.70
N ASP A 245 -4.25 19.99 24.75
CA ASP A 245 -5.70 19.81 24.66
C ASP A 245 -6.42 20.38 25.93
N GLU A 246 -5.80 20.35 27.12
CA GLU A 246 -6.39 20.95 28.36
C GLU A 246 -6.68 22.46 28.22
N ASN A 247 -5.92 23.15 27.38
CA ASN A 247 -6.09 24.59 27.13
C ASN A 247 -7.04 24.89 25.96
N ASP A 248 -7.57 23.87 25.28
CA ASP A 248 -8.44 24.02 24.11
C ASP A 248 -9.92 24.10 24.53
N PRO A 249 -10.63 25.24 24.27
CA PRO A 249 -12.03 25.39 24.65
C PRO A 249 -12.97 24.44 23.91
N THR A 250 -12.54 23.81 22.82
CA THR A 250 -13.36 22.87 22.02
C THR A 250 -13.43 21.46 22.61
N MET A 251 -12.62 21.15 23.65
CA MET A 251 -12.55 19.81 24.23
C MET A 251 -13.82 19.39 24.98
N ALA A 252 -14.57 20.33 25.54
CA ALA A 252 -15.86 20.03 26.18
C ALA A 252 -16.86 19.41 25.17
N ASP A 253 -17.03 20.06 24.02
CA ASP A 253 -17.88 19.57 22.93
C ASP A 253 -17.37 18.25 22.34
N PHE A 254 -16.05 18.02 22.35
CA PHE A 254 -15.45 16.76 21.91
C PHE A 254 -15.83 15.59 22.85
N HIS A 255 -15.76 15.80 24.16
CA HIS A 255 -16.14 14.78 25.15
C HIS A 255 -17.62 14.40 25.05
N ASP A 256 -18.50 15.37 24.80
CA ASP A 256 -19.93 15.10 24.58
C ASP A 256 -20.15 14.23 23.33
N LYS A 257 -19.45 14.51 22.23
CA LYS A 257 -19.52 13.71 20.99
C LYS A 257 -18.95 12.30 21.17
N LEU A 258 -17.94 12.13 22.03
CA LEU A 258 -17.28 10.84 22.26
C LEU A 258 -18.25 9.80 22.82
N ALA A 259 -19.22 10.21 23.64
CA ALA A 259 -20.22 9.32 24.24
C ALA A 259 -21.05 8.57 23.18
N SER A 260 -21.35 9.22 22.04
CA SER A 260 -22.09 8.64 20.93
C SER A 260 -21.23 8.08 19.78
N ALA A 261 -19.90 8.28 19.83
CA ALA A 261 -19.03 8.04 18.68
C ALA A 261 -18.93 6.57 18.24
N TYR A 262 -19.05 5.62 19.18
CA TYR A 262 -18.95 4.18 18.92
C TYR A 262 -20.30 3.45 18.96
N GLN A 263 -21.40 4.19 18.82
CA GLN A 263 -22.72 3.59 18.70
C GLN A 263 -22.83 2.80 17.39
N ASP A 264 -23.48 1.63 17.45
CA ASP A 264 -23.68 0.79 16.27
C ASP A 264 -24.41 1.60 15.18
N PRO A 265 -23.96 1.60 13.91
CA PRO A 265 -24.63 2.29 12.82
C PRO A 265 -26.13 1.95 12.69
N VAL A 266 -26.56 0.76 13.12
CA VAL A 266 -27.97 0.35 13.14
C VAL A 266 -28.79 1.09 14.21
N LEU A 267 -28.13 1.49 15.29
CA LEU A 267 -28.76 2.22 16.40
C LEU A 267 -28.72 3.75 16.20
N MET A 268 -28.02 4.23 15.17
CA MET A 268 -28.03 5.65 14.83
C MET A 268 -29.41 6.05 14.27
N PRO A 269 -29.95 7.22 14.66
CA PRO A 269 -31.21 7.69 14.11
C PRO A 269 -31.07 7.84 12.60
N ILE A 270 -31.99 7.23 11.85
CA ILE A 270 -32.04 7.34 10.39
C ILE A 270 -32.22 8.83 10.05
N GLN A 271 -31.15 9.48 9.58
CA GLN A 271 -31.25 10.82 9.03
C GLN A 271 -31.98 10.70 7.69
N TYR A 272 -33.31 10.88 7.72
CA TYR A 272 -34.09 11.12 6.52
C TYR A 272 -33.61 12.44 5.91
N SER A 273 -32.73 12.35 4.92
CA SER A 273 -32.48 13.48 4.00
C SER A 273 -33.70 13.60 3.10
N GLY A 274 -34.79 14.17 3.63
CA GLY A 274 -36.04 14.35 2.93
C GLY A 274 -36.83 15.48 3.57
N SER A 275 -36.97 16.58 2.82
CA SER A 275 -37.93 17.66 3.05
C SER A 275 -37.84 18.41 4.38
N ASN A 276 -37.11 19.53 4.39
CA ASN A 276 -37.59 20.82 4.92
C ASN A 276 -36.54 21.91 4.68
N ARG A 277 -36.47 22.39 3.43
CA ARG A 277 -35.66 23.58 3.07
C ARG A 277 -36.47 24.88 3.14
N THR A 278 -37.60 24.92 3.86
CA THR A 278 -38.47 26.12 3.87
C THR A 278 -39.07 26.56 5.20
N GLU A 279 -38.85 25.89 6.35
CA GLU A 279 -39.47 26.38 7.61
C GLU A 279 -38.52 26.62 8.79
N PHE A 280 -37.27 26.16 8.77
CA PHE A 280 -36.32 26.43 9.87
C PHE A 280 -35.43 27.66 9.68
N GLN A 281 -35.54 28.35 8.54
CA GLN A 281 -34.78 29.57 8.26
C GLN A 281 -35.58 30.86 8.49
N ILE A 282 -36.85 30.76 8.89
CA ILE A 282 -37.70 31.92 9.24
C ILE A 282 -37.82 32.10 10.78
N LEU A 283 -37.59 31.05 11.57
CA LEU A 283 -37.70 31.13 13.05
C LEU A 283 -36.39 31.47 13.78
N SER A 284 -35.23 31.47 13.12
CA SER A 284 -33.96 31.92 13.72
C SER A 284 -33.58 33.36 13.38
N VAL A 285 -34.30 34.02 12.46
CA VAL A 285 -34.08 35.44 12.13
C VAL A 285 -35.04 36.37 12.89
N SER A 286 -36.12 35.85 13.49
CA SER A 286 -37.10 36.68 14.21
C SER A 286 -36.88 36.82 15.73
N CYS A 287 -35.83 36.20 16.30
CA CYS A 287 -35.59 36.22 17.75
C CYS A 287 -34.35 37.04 18.19
N SER A 288 -33.65 37.72 17.28
CA SER A 288 -32.50 38.58 17.60
C SER A 288 -32.75 40.10 17.55
N ASP A 289 -33.92 40.56 17.09
CA ASP A 289 -34.17 42.02 16.89
C ASP A 289 -35.20 42.64 17.86
N ALA A 290 -35.54 41.99 18.98
CA ALA A 290 -36.57 42.49 19.91
C ALA A 290 -36.12 42.75 21.36
N ILE A 291 -34.81 42.81 21.65
CA ILE A 291 -34.31 43.26 22.97
C ILE A 291 -33.07 44.14 22.78
N GLY A 292 -33.27 45.45 22.61
CA GLY A 292 -32.18 46.43 22.62
C GLY A 292 -32.53 47.76 21.94
N GLY A 293 -33.31 48.62 22.59
CA GLY A 293 -33.58 49.96 22.05
C GLY A 293 -34.60 50.81 22.80
N GLY A 294 -34.52 50.85 24.14
CA GLY A 294 -35.22 51.87 24.93
C GLY A 294 -34.38 53.15 25.01
N ARG A 295 -34.91 54.24 24.45
CA ARG A 295 -34.80 55.56 25.07
C ARG A 295 -35.95 55.72 26.06
#